data_AF-A0A4P5QMF7-F1
#
_entry.id   AF-A0A4P5QMF7-F1
#
_cell.length_a   1.000
_cell.length_b   1.000
_cell.length_c   1.000
_cell.angle_alpha   90.00
_cell.angle_beta   90.00
_cell.angle_gamma   90.00
#
_symmetry.space_group_name_H-M   'P 1'
#
loop_
_entity.id
_entity.type
_entity.pdbx_description
1 polymer ?
#
loop_
_entity_poly.entity_id
_entity_poly.type
_entity_poly.pdbx_seq_one_letter_code
_entity_poly.pdbx_strand_id
1 'polypeptide(L)'
;MNSSKVLGFACLTAVIGWSGFSIADKVYTKLPVGSRALQQAALTVASATKVKVGPILMRSSVPELIVPDPGLADTGMLADPTPVTPAAGPAPIAPAAAAVAAAEPASPKKKGEVEFEETDLLAAVQQGIIQATLRGNGRDRMTAQLRNNSPTPLRISVTLGQLLEGGRNRVVVTRAATAELLPARTVELKLVTAALHSANMVGDAPYKLSYHNAERVDGFLKWASEHGGLSAPAMQVVVLALTENLPLQALAKFTASKPGEHNTDAFRAETADLLAALTALRDCGAKMDTFTVANDPQLRIESMIEPLSREAAKRYYGITEGNEWDFWKHELLEGSPSTRHYALYGIARFYPDVALEMLPKWARETGTHPVYRLAAVQALGDTQRPEALPILRTLAGELGATTELGKAATQSATYLDKRLTELGTRPQVIAFRDKSRVTGL
;
A
#
# COMPACT_ATOMS: atom_id res chain seq x y z
N MET A 1 57.66 -47.57 -22.67
CA MET A 1 58.92 -47.15 -22.00
C MET A 1 59.15 -45.68 -22.29
N ASN A 2 59.46 -44.93 -21.24
CA ASN A 2 60.02 -43.57 -21.18
C ASN A 2 59.22 -42.34 -21.68
N SER A 3 59.16 -41.41 -20.72
CA SER A 3 59.49 -39.98 -20.81
C SER A 3 58.39 -38.95 -21.00
N SER A 4 58.14 -38.27 -19.87
CA SER A 4 58.32 -36.83 -19.69
C SER A 4 57.28 -35.89 -20.31
N LYS A 5 56.56 -35.17 -19.43
CA LYS A 5 56.56 -33.70 -19.39
C LYS A 5 55.96 -33.18 -18.08
N VAL A 6 56.84 -32.61 -17.27
CA VAL A 6 56.58 -31.70 -16.15
C VAL A 6 56.92 -30.29 -16.64
N LEU A 7 55.98 -29.35 -16.54
CA LEU A 7 56.13 -27.89 -16.62
C LEU A 7 54.73 -27.35 -16.34
N GLY A 8 54.43 -26.44 -15.43
CA GLY A 8 55.21 -25.58 -14.55
C GLY A 8 54.25 -24.44 -14.20
N PHE A 9 53.85 -24.29 -12.93
CA PHE A 9 53.03 -23.17 -12.48
C PHE A 9 53.74 -22.55 -11.28
N ALA A 10 54.31 -21.37 -11.52
CA ALA A 10 54.92 -20.53 -10.50
C ALA A 10 54.41 -19.09 -10.67
N CYS A 11 54.20 -18.45 -9.53
CA CYS A 11 54.08 -17.01 -9.29
C CYS A 11 52.84 -16.26 -9.82
N LEU A 12 51.87 -16.06 -8.91
CA LEU A 12 51.47 -14.68 -8.56
C LEU A 12 50.98 -14.63 -7.10
N THR A 13 51.84 -14.09 -6.23
CA THR A 13 51.54 -13.67 -4.86
C THR A 13 51.65 -12.15 -4.79
N ALA A 14 50.81 -11.54 -3.94
CA ALA A 14 50.58 -10.10 -3.71
C ALA A 14 49.63 -9.46 -4.73
N VAL A 15 48.45 -8.94 -4.38
CA VAL A 15 48.10 -8.07 -3.25
C VAL A 15 46.70 -8.45 -2.73
N ILE A 16 46.59 -8.88 -1.46
CA ILE A 16 45.30 -9.02 -0.76
C ILE A 16 45.26 -7.93 0.31
N GLY A 17 44.67 -6.80 -0.06
CA GLY A 17 43.93 -5.97 0.86
C GLY A 17 42.47 -6.02 0.41
N TRP A 18 41.55 -5.99 1.38
CA TRP A 18 40.10 -5.84 1.24
C TRP A 18 39.18 -7.07 1.19
N SER A 19 38.12 -6.93 2.01
CA SER A 19 36.88 -7.70 2.13
C SER A 19 36.93 -9.08 2.82
N GLY A 20 36.91 -9.03 4.15
CA GLY A 20 36.34 -10.10 4.97
C GLY A 20 34.80 -10.09 4.89
N PHE A 21 34.23 -11.29 4.73
CA PHE A 21 32.83 -11.68 4.96
C PHE A 21 31.71 -11.09 4.06
N SER A 22 31.40 -11.80 2.97
CA SER A 22 30.12 -12.52 2.79
C SER A 22 30.08 -13.20 1.40
N ILE A 23 30.60 -14.43 1.30
CA ILE A 23 30.50 -15.27 0.08
C ILE A 23 29.91 -16.66 0.42
N ALA A 24 29.21 -16.81 1.55
CA ALA A 24 28.54 -18.06 1.87
C ALA A 24 27.20 -18.25 1.13
N ASP A 25 26.52 -17.16 0.73
CA ASP A 25 25.19 -17.26 0.11
C ASP A 25 25.19 -17.35 -1.43
N LYS A 26 26.28 -17.01 -2.11
CA LYS A 26 26.30 -16.94 -3.59
C LYS A 26 26.72 -18.22 -4.31
N VAL A 27 27.07 -19.29 -3.58
CA VAL A 27 27.51 -20.56 -4.19
C VAL A 27 26.40 -21.61 -4.26
N TYR A 28 25.26 -21.41 -3.58
CA TYR A 28 24.21 -22.44 -3.50
C TYR A 28 23.24 -22.53 -4.69
N THR A 29 23.25 -21.60 -5.65
CA THR A 29 22.23 -21.54 -6.71
C THR A 29 22.65 -22.09 -8.08
N LYS A 30 23.87 -22.62 -8.25
CA LYS A 30 24.27 -23.27 -9.51
C LYS A 30 25.17 -24.49 -9.28
N LEU A 31 24.58 -25.60 -8.84
CA LEU A 31 25.20 -26.92 -8.99
C LEU A 31 24.19 -27.87 -9.66
N PRO A 32 24.60 -28.60 -10.72
CA PRO A 32 23.75 -29.62 -11.32
C PRO A 32 23.55 -30.78 -10.33
N VAL A 33 22.31 -31.26 -10.27
CA VAL A 33 21.87 -32.38 -9.42
C VAL A 33 22.69 -33.63 -9.79
N GLY A 34 23.53 -34.12 -8.87
CA GLY A 34 24.16 -35.44 -9.07
C GLY A 34 25.50 -35.78 -8.42
N SER A 35 25.99 -35.12 -7.36
CA SER A 35 27.21 -35.57 -6.67
C SER A 35 27.05 -35.69 -5.16
N ARG A 36 26.83 -36.92 -4.68
CA ARG A 36 26.77 -37.27 -3.25
C ARG A 36 28.10 -37.02 -2.51
N ALA A 37 29.23 -36.99 -3.22
CA ALA A 37 30.55 -36.84 -2.62
C ALA A 37 30.81 -35.42 -2.07
N LEU A 38 30.23 -34.38 -2.68
CA LEU A 38 30.39 -32.98 -2.23
C LEU A 38 29.46 -32.60 -1.08
N GLN A 39 28.29 -33.24 -0.97
CA GLN A 39 27.38 -33.05 0.17
C GLN A 39 27.95 -33.63 1.47
N GLN A 40 28.70 -34.74 1.40
CA GLN A 40 29.39 -35.31 2.57
C GLN A 40 30.58 -34.47 3.05
N ALA A 41 31.30 -33.81 2.13
CA ALA A 41 32.37 -32.88 2.50
C ALA A 41 31.83 -31.62 3.21
N ALA A 42 30.67 -31.09 2.76
CA ALA A 42 30.03 -29.93 3.38
C ALA A 42 29.50 -30.22 4.81
N LEU A 43 28.96 -31.43 5.05
CA LEU A 43 28.53 -31.84 6.39
C LEU A 43 29.69 -31.99 7.38
N THR A 44 30.89 -32.30 6.91
CA THR A 44 32.07 -32.51 7.78
C THR A 44 32.66 -31.18 8.27
N VAL A 45 32.48 -30.09 7.52
CA VAL A 45 32.94 -28.74 7.92
C VAL A 45 31.95 -28.07 8.89
N ALA A 46 30.65 -28.36 8.77
CA ALA A 46 29.61 -27.79 9.62
C ALA A 46 29.63 -28.31 11.08
N SER A 47 30.26 -29.46 11.35
CA SER A 47 30.34 -30.03 12.71
C SER A 47 31.50 -29.48 13.56
N ALA A 48 32.35 -28.58 13.01
CA ALA A 48 33.57 -28.14 13.69
C ALA A 48 33.46 -26.80 14.44
N THR A 49 32.34 -26.07 14.33
CA THR A 49 32.18 -24.74 14.96
C THR A 49 31.19 -24.78 16.13
N LYS A 50 31.67 -25.20 17.30
CA LYS A 50 31.01 -24.91 18.58
C LYS A 50 31.22 -23.43 18.94
N VAL A 51 30.26 -22.58 18.59
CA VAL A 51 30.18 -21.22 19.14
C VAL A 51 29.19 -21.21 20.30
N LYS A 52 29.69 -20.89 21.49
CA LYS A 52 28.94 -20.83 22.75
C LYS A 52 28.20 -19.49 22.79
N VAL A 53 26.90 -19.49 22.50
CA VAL A 53 26.05 -18.29 22.61
C VAL A 53 25.55 -18.19 24.06
N GLY A 54 26.03 -17.19 24.80
CA GLY A 54 25.50 -16.83 26.11
C GLY A 54 24.26 -15.93 25.98
N PRO A 55 23.37 -15.90 27.00
CA PRO A 55 22.14 -15.13 26.94
C PRO A 55 22.43 -13.62 27.03
N ILE A 56 22.00 -12.86 26.02
CA ILE A 56 22.01 -11.39 26.03
C ILE A 56 20.74 -10.92 26.75
N LEU A 57 20.89 -10.49 28.00
CA LEU A 57 19.88 -9.73 28.73
C LEU A 57 19.90 -8.28 28.21
N MET A 58 18.89 -7.89 27.42
CA MET A 58 18.65 -6.49 27.09
C MET A 58 18.07 -5.79 28.32
N ARG A 59 18.88 -4.98 29.01
CA ARG A 59 18.37 -3.97 29.95
C ARG A 59 18.03 -2.71 29.15
N SER A 60 16.75 -2.40 29.09
CA SER A 60 16.22 -1.14 28.56
C SER A 60 16.56 -0.02 29.55
N SER A 61 17.53 0.83 29.22
CA SER A 61 17.73 2.13 29.86
C SER A 61 17.47 3.20 28.80
N VAL A 62 16.21 3.62 28.68
CA VAL A 62 15.84 4.79 27.88
C VAL A 62 16.06 6.02 28.75
N PRO A 63 16.71 7.09 28.26
CA PRO A 63 16.85 8.34 29.00
C PRO A 63 15.46 8.96 29.24
N GLU A 64 15.20 9.29 30.50
CA GLU A 64 13.96 9.92 30.98
C GLU A 64 13.79 11.29 30.30
N LEU A 65 12.74 11.40 29.47
CA LEU A 65 12.41 12.63 28.78
C LEU A 65 11.67 13.54 29.78
N ILE A 66 12.36 14.55 30.31
CA ILE A 66 11.76 15.56 31.18
C ILE A 66 10.85 16.44 30.31
N VAL A 67 9.54 16.31 30.50
CA VAL A 67 8.50 17.15 29.89
C VAL A 67 8.12 18.26 30.89
N PRO A 68 7.95 19.52 30.47
CA PRO A 68 7.37 20.56 31.32
C PRO A 68 5.89 20.25 31.63
N ASP A 69 5.58 20.20 32.91
CA ASP A 69 4.28 19.91 33.53
C ASP A 69 3.21 20.95 33.11
N PRO A 70 2.12 20.56 32.40
CA PRO A 70 0.98 21.43 32.20
C PRO A 70 0.03 21.34 33.42
N GLY A 71 0.22 22.28 34.34
CA GLY A 71 -0.80 22.84 35.24
C GLY A 71 -1.93 21.92 35.72
N LEU A 72 -1.82 21.50 36.98
CA LEU A 72 -2.92 21.00 37.82
C LEU A 72 -4.19 21.86 37.70
N ALA A 73 -5.28 21.23 37.25
CA ALA A 73 -6.65 21.63 37.56
C ALA A 73 -7.40 20.41 38.13
N ASP A 74 -7.42 20.39 39.47
CA ASP A 74 -8.48 19.97 40.38
C ASP A 74 -9.32 18.71 40.04
N THR A 75 -9.02 17.64 40.76
CA THR A 75 -9.80 16.39 40.86
C THR A 75 -11.02 16.58 41.77
N GLY A 76 -12.19 16.76 41.16
CA GLY A 76 -13.50 16.70 41.82
C GLY A 76 -14.16 15.32 41.69
N MET A 77 -14.12 14.59 42.81
CA MET A 77 -15.02 13.53 43.30
C MET A 77 -15.80 12.58 42.34
N LEU A 78 -15.59 11.29 42.63
CA LEU A 78 -16.34 10.09 42.26
C LEU A 78 -17.84 10.20 42.55
N ALA A 79 -18.68 9.82 41.56
CA ALA A 79 -20.01 9.28 41.79
C ALA A 79 -20.36 8.27 40.67
N ASP A 80 -20.59 7.02 41.06
CA ASP A 80 -21.22 5.96 40.25
C ASP A 80 -22.61 6.39 39.76
N PRO A 81 -22.97 6.13 38.50
CA PRO A 81 -24.36 5.95 38.12
C PRO A 81 -24.69 4.47 37.90
N THR A 82 -25.58 3.99 38.75
CA THR A 82 -26.41 2.79 38.60
C THR A 82 -27.02 2.62 37.21
N PRO A 83 -27.29 1.38 36.76
CA PRO A 83 -27.95 1.10 35.49
C PRO A 83 -29.43 1.48 35.55
N VAL A 84 -29.84 2.44 34.73
CA VAL A 84 -31.26 2.82 34.55
C VAL A 84 -31.86 1.96 33.45
N THR A 85 -32.78 1.09 33.85
CA THR A 85 -33.72 0.34 33.00
C THR A 85 -34.53 1.31 32.13
N PRO A 86 -34.61 1.15 30.79
CA PRO A 86 -35.46 2.00 29.97
C PRO A 86 -36.94 1.65 30.20
N ALA A 87 -37.67 2.62 30.74
CA ALA A 87 -39.13 2.61 30.82
C ALA A 87 -39.74 2.69 29.41
N ALA A 88 -40.72 1.82 29.16
CA ALA A 88 -41.59 1.86 27.99
C ALA A 88 -42.38 3.19 27.96
N GLY A 89 -42.12 3.99 26.93
CA GLY A 89 -42.85 5.20 26.58
C GLY A 89 -43.55 5.06 25.22
N PRO A 90 -44.65 5.79 24.99
CA PRO A 90 -45.76 5.36 24.15
C PRO A 90 -45.54 5.56 22.64
N ALA A 91 -46.29 4.75 21.90
CA ALA A 91 -46.37 4.75 20.43
C ALA A 91 -46.64 6.13 19.83
N PRO A 92 -45.93 6.53 18.75
CA PRO A 92 -46.32 7.67 17.94
C PRO A 92 -47.53 7.32 17.09
N ILE A 93 -48.59 8.09 17.28
CA ILE A 93 -49.81 8.14 16.47
C ILE A 93 -49.43 8.56 15.04
N ALA A 94 -49.84 7.74 14.07
CA ALA A 94 -49.71 8.02 12.65
C ALA A 94 -50.60 9.20 12.22
N PRO A 95 -50.08 10.17 11.45
CA PRO A 95 -50.92 10.99 10.59
C PRO A 95 -51.07 10.29 9.23
N ALA A 96 -52.25 9.73 9.00
CA ALA A 96 -52.70 9.34 7.67
C ALA A 96 -52.91 10.61 6.82
N ALA A 97 -51.90 10.97 6.03
CA ALA A 97 -52.04 11.94 4.96
C ALA A 97 -52.29 11.18 3.64
N ALA A 98 -53.56 11.14 3.24
CA ALA A 98 -53.98 10.71 1.91
C ALA A 98 -53.41 11.68 0.87
N ALA A 99 -52.27 11.31 0.26
CA ALA A 99 -51.76 11.97 -0.93
C ALA A 99 -52.61 11.51 -2.12
N VAL A 100 -53.49 12.39 -2.58
CA VAL A 100 -54.17 12.29 -3.86
C VAL A 100 -53.10 12.24 -4.94
N ALA A 101 -52.96 11.09 -5.60
CA ALA A 101 -52.13 10.91 -6.78
C ALA A 101 -52.66 11.81 -7.90
N ALA A 102 -52.08 13.00 -8.02
CA ALA A 102 -52.21 13.81 -9.22
C ALA A 102 -51.50 13.06 -10.34
N ALA A 103 -52.28 12.54 -11.29
CA ALA A 103 -51.78 11.93 -12.51
C ALA A 103 -50.90 12.95 -13.23
N GLU A 104 -49.59 12.69 -13.27
CA GLU A 104 -48.68 13.43 -14.13
C GLU A 104 -49.17 13.33 -15.58
N PRO A 105 -49.32 14.46 -16.29
CA PRO A 105 -49.70 14.44 -17.69
C PRO A 105 -48.62 13.71 -18.49
N ALA A 106 -49.03 12.65 -19.16
CA ALA A 106 -48.19 11.86 -20.06
C ALA A 106 -47.41 12.79 -21.00
N SER A 107 -46.10 12.86 -20.78
CA SER A 107 -45.20 13.61 -21.65
C SER A 107 -45.34 13.10 -23.09
N PRO A 108 -45.48 14.00 -24.08
CA PRO A 108 -45.70 13.62 -25.47
C PRO A 108 -44.52 12.75 -25.95
N LYS A 109 -44.81 11.49 -26.29
CA LYS A 109 -43.85 10.53 -26.85
C LYS A 109 -43.12 11.16 -28.05
N LYS A 110 -41.83 11.44 -27.89
CA LYS A 110 -40.96 11.85 -29.00
C LYS A 110 -40.96 10.73 -30.05
N LYS A 111 -41.62 10.97 -31.19
CA LYS A 111 -41.55 10.09 -32.37
C LYS A 111 -40.08 9.95 -32.79
N GLY A 112 -39.51 8.76 -32.61
CA GLY A 112 -38.15 8.43 -33.05
C GLY A 112 -37.28 7.70 -32.02
N GLU A 113 -37.80 7.37 -30.83
CA GLU A 113 -37.06 6.54 -29.87
C GLU A 113 -36.89 5.12 -30.43
N VAL A 114 -35.65 4.77 -30.76
CA VAL A 114 -35.28 3.42 -31.19
C VAL A 114 -35.38 2.52 -29.95
N GLU A 115 -36.29 1.56 -29.97
CA GLU A 115 -36.42 0.57 -28.91
C GLU A 115 -35.22 -0.39 -28.98
N PHE A 116 -34.44 -0.46 -27.90
CA PHE A 116 -33.30 -1.36 -27.79
C PHE A 116 -33.71 -2.59 -26.99
N GLU A 117 -33.46 -3.77 -27.56
CA GLU A 117 -33.60 -5.02 -26.82
C GLU A 117 -32.43 -5.14 -25.83
N GLU A 118 -32.75 -5.27 -24.54
CA GLU A 118 -31.74 -5.40 -23.48
C GLU A 118 -31.28 -6.85 -23.35
N THR A 119 -29.97 -7.09 -23.37
CA THR A 119 -29.41 -8.43 -23.24
C THR A 119 -28.09 -8.41 -22.47
N ASP A 120 -27.82 -9.44 -21.67
CA ASP A 120 -26.53 -9.63 -21.00
C ASP A 120 -25.45 -10.09 -22.02
N LEU A 121 -24.23 -9.57 -21.89
CA LEU A 121 -23.13 -9.85 -22.81
C LEU A 121 -22.84 -11.36 -22.93
N LEU A 122 -22.85 -12.10 -21.82
CA LEU A 122 -22.56 -13.54 -21.81
C LEU A 122 -23.64 -14.31 -22.57
N ALA A 123 -24.92 -13.99 -22.35
CA ALA A 123 -26.04 -14.58 -23.08
C ALA A 123 -26.00 -14.25 -24.59
N ALA A 124 -25.77 -12.98 -24.94
CA ALA A 124 -25.74 -12.52 -26.33
C ALA A 124 -24.62 -13.18 -27.16
N VAL A 125 -23.45 -13.41 -26.55
CA VAL A 125 -22.32 -14.09 -27.20
C VAL A 125 -22.62 -15.58 -27.40
N GLN A 126 -23.24 -16.25 -26.42
CA GLN A 126 -23.61 -17.66 -26.53
C GLN A 126 -24.64 -17.93 -27.63
N GLN A 127 -25.61 -17.03 -27.74
CA GLN A 127 -26.67 -17.12 -28.76
C GLN A 127 -26.16 -16.75 -30.16
N GLY A 128 -24.91 -16.27 -30.30
CA GLY A 128 -24.34 -15.85 -31.58
C GLY A 128 -24.90 -14.51 -32.10
N ILE A 129 -25.71 -13.84 -31.29
CA ILE A 129 -26.30 -12.52 -31.59
C ILE A 129 -25.18 -11.47 -31.70
N ILE A 130 -24.14 -11.60 -30.86
CA ILE A 130 -22.99 -10.70 -30.86
C ILE A 130 -21.69 -11.48 -31.03
N GLN A 131 -20.80 -10.95 -31.86
CA GLN A 131 -19.41 -11.35 -31.89
C GLN A 131 -18.61 -10.43 -30.97
N ALA A 132 -18.00 -10.98 -29.92
CA ALA A 132 -17.18 -10.24 -28.96
C ALA A 132 -15.70 -10.64 -29.07
N THR A 133 -14.83 -9.65 -29.24
CA THR A 133 -13.37 -9.82 -29.15
C THR A 133 -12.86 -9.07 -27.93
N LEU A 134 -12.42 -9.82 -26.92
CA LEU A 134 -11.99 -9.29 -25.63
C LEU A 134 -10.47 -9.32 -25.55
N ARG A 135 -9.86 -8.17 -25.24
CA ARG A 135 -8.42 -8.04 -25.00
C ARG A 135 -8.17 -7.27 -23.73
N GLY A 136 -7.16 -7.67 -22.97
CA GLY A 136 -6.87 -7.02 -21.69
C GLY A 136 -5.43 -7.20 -21.27
N ASN A 137 -5.01 -6.37 -20.32
CA ASN A 137 -3.63 -6.42 -19.78
C ASN A 137 -3.44 -7.46 -18.66
N GLY A 138 -4.51 -8.18 -18.28
CA GLY A 138 -4.52 -9.14 -17.17
C GLY A 138 -4.68 -8.54 -15.78
N ARG A 139 -4.99 -7.24 -15.67
CA ARG A 139 -5.20 -6.53 -14.40
C ARG A 139 -6.41 -5.60 -14.47
N ASP A 140 -6.15 -4.32 -14.70
CA ASP A 140 -7.08 -3.21 -14.46
C ASP A 140 -7.81 -2.73 -15.72
N ARG A 141 -7.36 -3.15 -16.91
CA ARG A 141 -7.87 -2.65 -18.18
C ARG A 141 -8.21 -3.78 -19.14
N MET A 142 -9.42 -3.71 -19.67
CA MET A 142 -9.89 -4.57 -20.76
C MET A 142 -10.67 -3.74 -21.79
N THR A 143 -10.48 -4.07 -23.05
CA THR A 143 -11.27 -3.57 -24.18
C THR A 143 -12.07 -4.72 -24.77
N ALA A 144 -13.37 -4.47 -24.97
CA ALA A 144 -14.29 -5.39 -25.61
C ALA A 144 -14.74 -4.77 -26.94
N GLN A 145 -14.35 -5.38 -28.06
CA GLN A 145 -14.91 -5.02 -29.37
C GLN A 145 -16.14 -5.88 -29.62
N LEU A 146 -17.31 -5.25 -29.61
CA LEU A 146 -18.61 -5.91 -29.71
C LEU A 146 -19.22 -5.59 -31.07
N ARG A 147 -19.55 -6.62 -31.85
CA ARG A 147 -20.23 -6.49 -33.16
C ARG A 147 -21.62 -7.12 -33.10
N ASN A 148 -22.65 -6.32 -33.42
CA ASN A 148 -24.02 -6.80 -33.49
C ASN A 148 -24.30 -7.49 -34.82
N ASN A 149 -24.64 -8.79 -34.76
CA ASN A 149 -25.02 -9.59 -35.92
C ASN A 149 -26.55 -9.64 -36.12
N SER A 150 -27.33 -9.15 -35.15
CA SER A 150 -28.78 -9.04 -35.25
C SER A 150 -29.21 -7.91 -36.20
N PRO A 151 -30.35 -8.05 -36.90
CA PRO A 151 -31.00 -6.93 -37.58
C PRO A 151 -31.63 -5.92 -36.61
N THR A 152 -31.77 -6.24 -35.32
CA THR A 152 -32.35 -5.35 -34.30
C THR A 152 -31.28 -4.57 -33.52
N PRO A 153 -31.53 -3.31 -33.13
CA PRO A 153 -30.69 -2.57 -32.19
C PRO A 153 -30.70 -3.23 -30.80
N LEU A 154 -29.52 -3.39 -30.20
CA LEU A 154 -29.34 -4.07 -28.91
C LEU A 154 -28.71 -3.13 -27.89
N ARG A 155 -29.14 -3.22 -26.63
CA ARG A 155 -28.44 -2.63 -25.48
C ARG A 155 -27.82 -3.75 -24.67
N ILE A 156 -26.50 -3.82 -24.70
CA ILE A 156 -25.75 -4.86 -24.02
C ILE A 156 -25.31 -4.39 -22.66
N SER A 157 -25.62 -5.19 -21.63
CA SER A 157 -25.13 -5.00 -20.28
C SER A 157 -24.00 -5.98 -20.00
N VAL A 158 -22.91 -5.46 -19.42
CA VAL A 158 -21.83 -6.24 -18.83
C VAL A 158 -22.03 -6.18 -17.33
N THR A 159 -22.40 -7.31 -16.75
CA THR A 159 -22.68 -7.44 -15.33
C THR A 159 -21.41 -7.31 -14.49
N LEU A 160 -21.56 -6.68 -13.34
CA LEU A 160 -20.53 -6.63 -12.31
C LEU A 160 -20.24 -8.06 -11.82
N GLY A 161 -18.97 -8.40 -11.61
CA GLY A 161 -18.57 -9.75 -11.21
C GLY A 161 -18.37 -10.72 -12.37
N GLN A 162 -18.67 -10.32 -13.61
CA GLN A 162 -18.41 -11.15 -14.79
C GLN A 162 -16.92 -11.53 -14.87
N LEU A 163 -16.65 -12.84 -14.92
CA LEU A 163 -15.29 -13.37 -15.04
C LEU A 163 -14.84 -13.48 -16.49
N LEU A 164 -13.56 -13.18 -16.70
CA LEU A 164 -12.89 -13.17 -17.98
C LEU A 164 -11.57 -13.94 -17.85
N GLU A 165 -11.36 -14.94 -18.70
CA GLU A 165 -10.24 -15.88 -18.63
C GLU A 165 -9.36 -15.84 -19.88
N GLY A 166 -8.05 -15.77 -19.70
CA GLY A 166 -7.04 -15.71 -20.75
C GLY A 166 -5.81 -16.54 -20.41
N GLY A 167 -5.82 -17.82 -20.81
CA GLY A 167 -4.74 -18.76 -20.45
C GLY A 167 -4.70 -19.02 -18.94
N ARG A 168 -3.64 -18.54 -18.27
CA ARG A 168 -3.53 -18.59 -16.79
C ARG A 168 -4.10 -17.36 -16.10
N ASN A 169 -4.40 -16.29 -16.85
CA ASN A 169 -4.90 -15.06 -16.28
C ASN A 169 -6.41 -15.15 -16.05
N ARG A 170 -6.83 -14.69 -14.88
CA ARG A 170 -8.24 -14.53 -14.54
C ARG A 170 -8.49 -13.14 -14.00
N VAL A 171 -9.48 -12.45 -14.56
CA VAL A 171 -9.87 -11.12 -14.11
C VAL A 171 -11.38 -11.05 -13.91
N VAL A 172 -11.81 -10.18 -13.02
CA VAL A 172 -13.22 -9.90 -12.72
C VAL A 172 -13.57 -8.48 -13.16
N VAL A 173 -14.74 -8.29 -13.76
CA VAL A 173 -15.26 -6.96 -14.06
C VAL A 173 -15.69 -6.28 -12.76
N THR A 174 -15.08 -5.14 -12.45
CA THR A 174 -15.27 -4.41 -11.18
C THR A 174 -16.32 -3.31 -11.25
N ARG A 175 -16.81 -2.99 -12.45
CA ARG A 175 -17.88 -1.99 -12.67
C ARG A 175 -18.78 -2.47 -13.80
N ALA A 176 -20.09 -2.41 -13.58
CA ALA A 176 -21.05 -2.66 -14.64
C ALA A 176 -20.86 -1.66 -15.78
N ALA A 177 -21.08 -2.10 -17.01
CA ALA A 177 -20.95 -1.27 -18.20
C ALA A 177 -22.07 -1.60 -19.18
N THR A 178 -22.55 -0.60 -19.91
CA THR A 178 -23.58 -0.77 -20.94
C THR A 178 -23.10 -0.22 -22.27
N ALA A 179 -23.47 -0.86 -23.36
CA ALA A 179 -23.18 -0.40 -24.72
C ALA A 179 -24.43 -0.53 -25.59
N GLU A 180 -24.71 0.49 -26.40
CA GLU A 180 -25.76 0.45 -27.41
C GLU A 180 -25.15 0.08 -28.76
N LEU A 181 -25.65 -1.01 -29.36
CA LEU A 181 -25.15 -1.54 -30.61
C LEU A 181 -26.23 -1.51 -31.69
N LEU A 182 -25.99 -0.67 -32.70
CA LEU A 182 -26.79 -0.68 -33.91
C LEU A 182 -26.50 -1.92 -34.77
N PRO A 183 -27.47 -2.35 -35.62
CA PRO A 183 -27.28 -3.50 -36.52
C PRO A 183 -26.01 -3.38 -37.37
N ALA A 184 -25.26 -4.47 -37.47
CA ALA A 184 -24.00 -4.57 -38.23
C ALA A 184 -22.89 -3.56 -37.83
N ARG A 185 -23.03 -2.84 -36.71
CA ARG A 185 -21.99 -1.93 -36.20
C ARG A 185 -21.12 -2.62 -35.15
N THR A 186 -19.88 -2.13 -35.05
CA THR A 186 -18.92 -2.54 -34.02
C THR A 186 -18.72 -1.38 -33.05
N VAL A 187 -18.75 -1.66 -31.75
CA VAL A 187 -18.53 -0.69 -30.68
C VAL A 187 -17.38 -1.19 -29.80
N GLU A 188 -16.50 -0.28 -29.41
CA GLU A 188 -15.45 -0.56 -28.44
C GLU A 188 -15.91 -0.14 -27.05
N LEU A 189 -16.01 -1.11 -26.13
CA LEU A 189 -16.39 -0.91 -24.75
C LEU A 189 -15.15 -1.08 -23.86
N LYS A 190 -14.88 -0.09 -22.99
CA LYS A 190 -13.80 -0.14 -22.01
C LYS A 190 -14.33 -0.69 -20.69
N LEU A 191 -13.74 -1.78 -20.22
CA LEU A 191 -14.11 -2.45 -18.97
C LEU A 191 -13.02 -2.19 -17.93
N VAL A 192 -13.46 -1.84 -16.72
CA VAL A 192 -12.59 -1.76 -15.55
C VAL A 192 -12.61 -3.13 -14.87
N THR A 193 -11.44 -3.73 -14.72
CA THR A 193 -11.28 -5.09 -14.20
C THR A 193 -10.34 -5.12 -12.99
N ALA A 194 -10.28 -6.27 -12.32
CA ALA A 194 -9.23 -6.58 -11.35
C ALA A 194 -8.75 -8.02 -11.53
N ALA A 195 -7.45 -8.24 -11.39
CA ALA A 195 -6.85 -9.57 -11.36
C ALA A 195 -7.31 -10.32 -10.11
N LEU A 196 -7.76 -11.58 -10.29
CA LEU A 196 -8.06 -12.48 -9.19
C LEU A 196 -6.80 -13.08 -8.55
N HIS A 197 -5.68 -13.05 -9.27
CA HIS A 197 -4.40 -13.61 -8.85
C HIS A 197 -3.26 -12.63 -9.08
N SER A 198 -2.36 -12.51 -8.10
CA SER A 198 -1.13 -11.71 -8.24
C SER A 198 -0.18 -12.26 -9.31
N ALA A 199 -0.26 -13.57 -9.57
CA ALA A 199 0.53 -14.25 -10.60
C ALA A 199 0.03 -14.02 -12.04
N ASN A 200 -1.02 -13.22 -12.24
CA ASN A 200 -1.48 -12.87 -13.59
C ASN A 200 -0.33 -12.19 -14.37
N MET A 201 -0.06 -12.70 -15.56
CA MET A 201 0.92 -12.13 -16.48
C MET A 201 0.43 -10.79 -17.01
N VAL A 202 1.26 -9.76 -16.90
CA VAL A 202 0.97 -8.44 -17.48
C VAL A 202 1.30 -8.47 -18.96
N GLY A 203 0.30 -8.28 -19.80
CA GLY A 203 0.46 -8.27 -21.24
C GLY A 203 -0.89 -8.24 -21.93
N ASP A 204 -0.92 -7.69 -23.14
CA ASP A 204 -2.12 -7.67 -23.98
C ASP A 204 -2.41 -9.09 -24.50
N ALA A 205 -3.41 -9.73 -23.89
CA ALA A 205 -3.82 -11.09 -24.19
C ALA A 205 -5.31 -11.14 -24.56
N PRO A 206 -5.72 -12.11 -25.39
CA PRO A 206 -7.13 -12.36 -25.64
C PRO A 206 -7.79 -13.03 -24.42
N TYR A 207 -9.03 -12.63 -24.12
CA TYR A 207 -9.84 -13.20 -23.03
C TYR A 207 -11.12 -13.82 -23.58
N LYS A 208 -11.70 -14.75 -22.81
CA LYS A 208 -13.01 -15.34 -23.05
C LYS A 208 -13.90 -15.09 -21.84
N LEU A 209 -15.20 -14.94 -22.08
CA LEU A 209 -16.20 -14.91 -21.01
C LEU A 209 -16.23 -16.27 -20.33
N SER A 210 -16.24 -16.25 -19.00
CA SER A 210 -16.33 -17.43 -18.16
C SER A 210 -17.70 -17.49 -17.46
N TYR A 211 -18.18 -18.70 -17.21
CA TYR A 211 -19.41 -18.96 -16.46
C TYR A 211 -19.16 -19.08 -14.95
N HIS A 212 -17.88 -19.08 -14.56
CA HIS A 212 -17.50 -19.15 -13.16
C HIS A 212 -17.82 -17.83 -12.45
N ASN A 213 -18.13 -17.94 -11.16
CA ASN A 213 -18.27 -16.83 -10.24
C ASN A 213 -17.01 -16.72 -9.36
N ALA A 214 -16.78 -15.54 -8.79
CA ALA A 214 -15.72 -15.34 -7.81
C ALA A 214 -16.35 -15.07 -6.44
N GLU A 215 -16.88 -16.13 -5.83
CA GLU A 215 -17.70 -16.06 -4.60
C GLU A 215 -17.08 -15.23 -3.47
N ARG A 216 -15.75 -15.26 -3.34
CA ARG A 216 -15.01 -14.48 -2.32
C ARG A 216 -15.09 -12.97 -2.51
N VAL A 217 -15.32 -12.49 -3.73
CA VAL A 217 -15.39 -11.05 -4.05
C VAL A 217 -16.81 -10.56 -4.28
N ASP A 218 -17.79 -11.45 -4.49
CA ASP A 218 -19.17 -11.08 -4.83
C ASP A 218 -19.80 -10.12 -3.82
N GLY A 219 -19.62 -10.40 -2.51
CA GLY A 219 -20.12 -9.52 -1.44
C GLY A 219 -19.52 -8.12 -1.49
N PHE A 220 -18.21 -8.02 -1.75
CA PHE A 220 -17.54 -6.74 -1.92
C PHE A 220 -17.97 -6.01 -3.20
N LEU A 221 -18.11 -6.72 -4.32
CA LEU A 221 -18.52 -6.10 -5.58
C LEU A 221 -19.93 -5.52 -5.45
N LYS A 222 -20.86 -6.24 -4.82
CA LYS A 222 -22.19 -5.71 -4.52
C LYS A 222 -22.10 -4.40 -3.71
N TRP A 223 -21.34 -4.39 -2.63
CA TRP A 223 -21.09 -3.18 -1.83
C TRP A 223 -20.51 -2.03 -2.67
N ALA A 224 -19.52 -2.32 -3.52
CA ALA A 224 -18.84 -1.33 -4.36
C ALA A 224 -19.77 -0.72 -5.42
N SER A 225 -20.79 -1.46 -5.88
CA SER A 225 -21.80 -0.94 -6.81
C SER A 225 -22.72 0.10 -6.18
N GLU A 226 -22.99 -0.02 -4.88
CA GLU A 226 -23.86 0.89 -4.12
C GLU A 226 -23.12 2.15 -3.66
N HIS A 227 -21.82 2.04 -3.36
CA HIS A 227 -21.03 3.14 -2.81
C HIS A 227 -20.19 3.88 -3.86
N GLY A 228 -19.86 3.21 -4.98
CA GLY A 228 -19.00 3.78 -6.02
C GLY A 228 -17.64 4.26 -5.51
N GLY A 229 -17.01 5.18 -6.23
CA GLY A 229 -15.90 6.00 -5.71
C GLY A 229 -14.51 5.35 -5.58
N LEU A 230 -14.38 4.02 -5.53
CA LEU A 230 -13.06 3.38 -5.40
C LEU A 230 -12.21 3.48 -6.68
N SER A 231 -10.93 3.82 -6.50
CA SER A 231 -9.94 3.82 -7.58
C SER A 231 -9.68 2.39 -8.08
N ALA A 232 -9.26 2.23 -9.34
CA ALA A 232 -8.91 0.91 -9.87
C ALA A 232 -7.79 0.21 -9.06
N PRO A 233 -6.73 0.91 -8.60
CA PRO A 233 -5.76 0.31 -7.69
C PRO A 233 -6.36 -0.13 -6.36
N ALA A 234 -7.24 0.66 -5.73
CA ALA A 234 -7.91 0.25 -4.49
C ALA A 234 -8.78 -1.00 -4.71
N MET A 235 -9.56 -1.06 -5.80
CA MET A 235 -10.33 -2.26 -6.16
C MET A 235 -9.42 -3.49 -6.31
N GLN A 236 -8.28 -3.33 -6.98
CA GLN A 236 -7.31 -4.40 -7.19
C GLN A 236 -6.71 -4.90 -5.85
N VAL A 237 -6.42 -4.00 -4.90
CA VAL A 237 -5.98 -4.36 -3.55
C VAL A 237 -7.04 -5.17 -2.81
N VAL A 238 -8.30 -4.71 -2.82
CA VAL A 238 -9.39 -5.43 -2.14
C VAL A 238 -9.56 -6.83 -2.72
N VAL A 239 -9.60 -6.95 -4.05
CA VAL A 239 -9.75 -8.24 -4.73
C VAL A 239 -8.63 -9.20 -4.34
N LEU A 240 -7.36 -8.76 -4.37
CA LEU A 240 -6.23 -9.61 -4.00
C LEU A 240 -6.17 -9.94 -2.51
N ALA A 241 -6.63 -9.02 -1.64
CA ALA A 241 -6.75 -9.29 -0.21
C ALA A 241 -7.78 -10.39 0.05
N LEU A 242 -8.93 -10.36 -0.62
CA LEU A 242 -10.00 -11.36 -0.50
C LEU A 242 -9.64 -12.71 -1.13
N THR A 243 -8.89 -12.73 -2.23
CA THR A 243 -8.56 -13.98 -2.93
C THR A 243 -7.30 -14.65 -2.39
N GLU A 244 -6.24 -13.88 -2.10
CA GLU A 244 -4.90 -14.41 -1.80
C GLU A 244 -4.33 -13.97 -0.45
N ASN A 245 -4.92 -12.97 0.23
CA ASN A 245 -4.43 -12.41 1.49
C ASN A 245 -2.93 -12.07 1.46
N LEU A 246 -2.53 -11.27 0.46
CA LEU A 246 -1.12 -10.98 0.20
C LEU A 246 -0.50 -10.08 1.30
N PRO A 247 0.80 -10.25 1.60
CA PRO A 247 1.50 -9.35 2.51
C PRO A 247 1.61 -7.95 1.91
N LEU A 248 1.77 -6.95 2.77
CA LEU A 248 1.91 -5.54 2.38
C LEU A 248 3.01 -5.33 1.33
N GLN A 249 4.14 -6.04 1.48
CA GLN A 249 5.28 -5.98 0.55
C GLN A 249 4.96 -6.44 -0.88
N ALA A 250 3.85 -7.14 -1.12
CA ALA A 250 3.41 -7.53 -2.46
C ALA A 250 2.51 -6.45 -3.11
N LEU A 251 1.86 -5.60 -2.29
CA LEU A 251 0.84 -4.65 -2.73
C LEU A 251 1.32 -3.21 -2.70
N ALA A 252 2.16 -2.83 -1.74
CA ALA A 252 2.50 -1.43 -1.50
C ALA A 252 3.64 -0.94 -2.40
N LYS A 253 3.52 0.32 -2.84
CA LYS A 253 4.60 1.09 -3.45
C LYS A 253 5.25 1.99 -2.40
N PHE A 254 5.92 1.42 -1.40
CA PHE A 254 6.70 2.28 -0.51
C PHE A 254 7.86 2.90 -1.28
N THR A 255 8.06 4.19 -1.09
CA THR A 255 9.09 4.99 -1.75
C THR A 255 10.53 4.61 -1.34
N ALA A 256 10.70 3.60 -0.49
CA ALA A 256 11.97 3.18 0.09
C ALA A 256 12.60 1.92 -0.52
N SER A 257 12.10 1.38 -1.64
CA SER A 257 12.75 0.23 -2.28
C SER A 257 14.14 0.62 -2.79
N LYS A 258 15.18 0.09 -2.13
CA LYS A 258 16.58 0.19 -2.54
C LYS A 258 16.72 -0.06 -4.05
N PRO A 259 17.67 0.61 -4.73
CA PRO A 259 18.00 0.30 -6.11
C PRO A 259 18.60 -1.12 -6.17
N GLY A 260 17.78 -2.10 -6.56
CA GLY A 260 18.19 -3.50 -6.64
C GLY A 260 17.02 -4.47 -6.54
N GLU A 261 16.42 -4.75 -7.69
CA GLU A 261 15.84 -6.06 -8.01
C GLU A 261 14.57 -6.49 -7.24
N HIS A 262 13.50 -5.71 -7.40
CA HIS A 262 12.15 -6.29 -7.34
C HIS A 262 11.53 -6.16 -8.72
N ASN A 263 11.02 -7.27 -9.25
CA ASN A 263 10.39 -7.32 -10.56
C ASN A 263 9.24 -6.29 -10.60
N THR A 264 9.46 -5.18 -11.33
CA THR A 264 8.56 -4.01 -11.41
C THR A 264 7.25 -4.33 -12.11
N ASP A 265 7.14 -5.53 -12.68
CA ASP A 265 5.92 -5.99 -13.33
C ASP A 265 4.80 -6.29 -12.31
N ALA A 266 5.09 -6.46 -11.01
CA ALA A 266 4.07 -6.69 -9.98
C ALA A 266 3.17 -5.46 -9.73
N PHE A 267 1.89 -5.67 -9.41
CA PHE A 267 0.95 -4.59 -9.12
C PHE A 267 1.38 -3.85 -7.84
N ARG A 268 1.33 -2.52 -7.85
CA ARG A 268 1.73 -1.67 -6.73
C ARG A 268 0.69 -0.55 -6.54
N ALA A 269 0.22 -0.39 -5.31
CA ALA A 269 -0.73 0.62 -4.90
C ALA A 269 -0.04 1.68 -4.02
N GLU A 270 -0.48 2.93 -4.15
CA GLU A 270 -0.06 4.03 -3.28
C GLU A 270 -0.74 3.88 -1.91
N THR A 271 -0.21 4.54 -0.88
CA THR A 271 -0.71 4.40 0.50
C THR A 271 -2.17 4.84 0.66
N ALA A 272 -2.58 5.87 -0.08
CA ALA A 272 -3.98 6.32 -0.10
C ALA A 272 -4.92 5.25 -0.69
N ASP A 273 -4.50 4.53 -1.73
CA ASP A 273 -5.29 3.44 -2.32
C ASP A 273 -5.37 2.24 -1.38
N LEU A 274 -4.28 1.92 -0.65
CA LEU A 274 -4.29 0.88 0.38
C LEU A 274 -5.28 1.22 1.50
N LEU A 275 -5.30 2.45 2.02
CA LEU A 275 -6.25 2.86 3.03
C LEU A 275 -7.69 2.87 2.54
N ALA A 276 -7.93 3.31 1.29
CA ALA A 276 -9.25 3.26 0.68
C ALA A 276 -9.74 1.81 0.55
N ALA A 277 -8.87 0.89 0.14
CA ALA A 277 -9.16 -0.54 0.07
C ALA A 277 -9.47 -1.14 1.46
N LEU A 278 -8.68 -0.81 2.48
CA LEU A 278 -8.92 -1.28 3.85
C LEU A 278 -10.22 -0.73 4.45
N THR A 279 -10.55 0.52 4.16
CA THR A 279 -11.82 1.15 4.58
C THR A 279 -12.99 0.42 3.92
N ALA A 280 -12.90 0.16 2.61
CA ALA A 280 -13.93 -0.58 1.89
C ALA A 280 -14.11 -2.03 2.40
N LEU A 281 -13.01 -2.72 2.74
CA LEU A 281 -13.06 -4.04 3.38
C LEU A 281 -13.78 -4.00 4.73
N ARG A 282 -13.50 -2.98 5.55
CA ARG A 282 -14.17 -2.79 6.84
C ARG A 282 -15.66 -2.51 6.65
N ASP A 283 -16.00 -1.62 5.72
CA ASP A 283 -17.38 -1.20 5.46
C ASP A 283 -18.22 -2.31 4.83
N CYS A 284 -17.60 -3.25 4.09
CA CYS A 284 -18.27 -4.44 3.59
C CYS A 284 -18.41 -5.55 4.65
N GLY A 285 -18.00 -5.31 5.90
CA GLY A 285 -18.13 -6.24 7.02
C GLY A 285 -17.02 -7.30 7.08
N ALA A 286 -15.91 -7.11 6.37
CA ALA A 286 -14.80 -8.04 6.43
C ALA A 286 -14.07 -7.96 7.79
N LYS A 287 -13.61 -9.11 8.29
CA LYS A 287 -12.90 -9.22 9.56
C LYS A 287 -11.44 -8.78 9.39
N MET A 288 -11.12 -7.55 9.80
CA MET A 288 -9.83 -6.92 9.50
C MET A 288 -8.61 -7.66 10.05
N ASP A 289 -8.76 -8.36 11.16
CA ASP A 289 -7.74 -9.21 11.79
C ASP A 289 -7.30 -10.39 10.90
N THR A 290 -8.10 -10.76 9.90
CA THR A 290 -7.74 -11.84 8.97
C THR A 290 -6.81 -11.38 7.84
N PHE A 291 -6.70 -10.08 7.58
CA PHE A 291 -5.92 -9.57 6.45
C PHE A 291 -4.50 -9.19 6.86
N THR A 292 -3.50 -9.80 6.23
CA THR A 292 -2.08 -9.52 6.50
C THR A 292 -1.72 -8.07 6.26
N VAL A 293 -2.28 -7.45 5.21
CA VAL A 293 -2.07 -6.03 4.89
C VAL A 293 -2.64 -5.08 5.95
N ALA A 294 -3.73 -5.44 6.61
CA ALA A 294 -4.37 -4.63 7.64
C ALA A 294 -3.62 -4.66 8.97
N ASN A 295 -2.95 -5.78 9.26
CA ASN A 295 -2.19 -6.00 10.49
C ASN A 295 -0.72 -5.60 10.38
N ASP A 296 -0.27 -5.15 9.21
CA ASP A 296 1.13 -4.80 9.01
C ASP A 296 1.46 -3.45 9.66
N PRO A 297 2.37 -3.41 10.67
CA PRO A 297 2.69 -2.17 11.37
C PRO A 297 3.36 -1.12 10.48
N GLN A 298 3.97 -1.53 9.36
CA GLN A 298 4.59 -0.61 8.42
C GLN A 298 3.54 0.25 7.72
N LEU A 299 2.41 -0.32 7.28
CA LEU A 299 1.35 0.45 6.64
C LEU A 299 0.79 1.52 7.59
N ARG A 300 0.61 1.16 8.87
CA ARG A 300 0.12 2.09 9.89
C ARG A 300 1.03 3.31 10.02
N ILE A 301 2.33 3.10 10.14
CA ILE A 301 3.29 4.20 10.28
C ILE A 301 3.45 5.00 8.99
N GLU A 302 3.66 4.33 7.84
CA GLU A 302 3.84 4.99 6.54
C GLU A 302 2.65 5.86 6.16
N SER A 303 1.43 5.36 6.38
CA SER A 303 0.21 6.12 6.09
C SER A 303 0.01 7.35 6.97
N MET A 304 0.58 7.33 8.18
CA MET A 304 0.62 8.49 9.07
C MET A 304 1.74 9.47 8.71
N ILE A 305 2.87 9.00 8.16
CA ILE A 305 3.98 9.84 7.68
C ILE A 305 3.62 10.59 6.39
N GLU A 306 2.90 9.93 5.48
CA GLU A 306 2.57 10.47 4.18
C GLU A 306 1.47 11.57 4.28
N PRO A 307 1.75 12.83 3.90
CA PRO A 307 0.83 13.94 4.13
C PRO A 307 -0.51 13.81 3.42
N LEU A 308 -0.52 13.21 2.23
CA LEU A 308 -1.73 13.09 1.41
C LEU A 308 -2.69 12.04 1.98
N SER A 309 -2.17 11.04 2.70
CA SER A 309 -2.95 9.96 3.28
C SER A 309 -3.20 10.11 4.78
N ARG A 310 -2.44 10.96 5.49
CA ARG A 310 -2.49 11.11 6.95
C ARG A 310 -3.91 11.33 7.50
N GLU A 311 -4.70 12.20 6.88
CA GLU A 311 -6.07 12.44 7.35
C GLU A 311 -6.98 11.22 7.20
N ALA A 312 -6.81 10.45 6.12
CA ALA A 312 -7.52 9.18 5.96
C ALA A 312 -7.02 8.13 6.96
N ALA A 313 -5.70 8.07 7.20
CA ALA A 313 -5.09 7.19 8.18
C ALA A 313 -5.61 7.47 9.59
N LYS A 314 -5.66 8.75 10.00
CA LYS A 314 -6.19 9.19 11.28
C LYS A 314 -7.61 8.69 11.51
N ARG A 315 -8.50 8.88 10.53
CA ARG A 315 -9.88 8.35 10.59
C ARG A 315 -9.92 6.83 10.66
N TYR A 316 -9.12 6.16 9.83
CA TYR A 316 -9.09 4.71 9.76
C TYR A 316 -8.60 4.05 11.06
N TYR A 317 -7.59 4.63 11.72
CA TYR A 317 -6.99 4.11 12.95
C TYR A 317 -7.56 4.73 14.25
N GLY A 318 -8.53 5.66 14.15
CA GLY A 318 -9.08 6.35 15.32
C GLY A 318 -8.10 7.29 16.02
N ILE A 319 -7.15 7.86 15.28
CA ILE A 319 -6.18 8.83 15.78
C ILE A 319 -6.78 10.23 15.62
N THR A 320 -6.92 10.93 16.73
CA THR A 320 -7.38 12.33 16.80
C THR A 320 -6.18 13.27 16.89
N GLU A 321 -6.40 14.58 16.74
CA GLU A 321 -5.32 15.55 16.98
C GLU A 321 -4.80 15.51 18.44
N GLY A 322 -5.68 15.22 19.40
CA GLY A 322 -5.33 15.19 20.82
C GLY A 322 -4.46 14.01 21.25
N ASN A 323 -4.52 12.87 20.55
CA ASN A 323 -3.75 11.66 20.88
C ASN A 323 -2.69 11.28 19.83
N GLU A 324 -2.49 12.12 18.81
CA GLU A 324 -1.52 11.82 17.75
C GLU A 324 -0.08 11.78 18.26
N TRP A 325 0.26 12.63 19.23
CA TRP A 325 1.57 12.57 19.88
C TRP A 325 1.78 11.24 20.63
N ASP A 326 0.77 10.77 21.36
CA ASP A 326 0.82 9.49 22.06
C ASP A 326 1.00 8.32 21.09
N PHE A 327 0.36 8.40 19.92
CA PHE A 327 0.59 7.45 18.83
C PHE A 327 2.06 7.40 18.42
N TRP A 328 2.69 8.55 18.12
CA TRP A 328 4.11 8.57 17.71
C TRP A 328 5.04 8.09 18.81
N LYS A 329 4.77 8.46 20.07
CA LYS A 329 5.54 8.00 21.23
C LYS A 329 5.41 6.48 21.41
N HIS A 330 4.20 5.93 21.33
CA HIS A 330 3.96 4.50 21.40
C HIS A 330 4.68 3.75 20.26
N GLU A 331 4.54 4.18 19.01
CA GLU A 331 5.22 3.53 17.89
C GLU A 331 6.76 3.60 18.02
N LEU A 332 7.29 4.67 18.61
CA LEU A 332 8.72 4.84 18.84
C LEU A 332 9.28 4.03 20.03
N LEU A 333 8.52 3.82 21.10
CA LEU A 333 9.03 3.15 22.31
C LEU A 333 8.60 1.68 22.41
N GLU A 334 7.38 1.39 21.98
CA GLU A 334 6.70 0.11 22.17
C GLU A 334 6.34 -0.56 20.84
N GLY A 335 6.32 0.19 19.74
CA GLY A 335 6.03 -0.33 18.40
C GLY A 335 7.01 -1.41 17.92
N SER A 336 6.64 -2.06 16.82
CA SER A 336 7.39 -3.17 16.24
C SER A 336 8.86 -2.78 16.00
N PRO A 337 9.84 -3.60 16.43
CA PRO A 337 11.27 -3.29 16.21
C PRO A 337 11.62 -3.02 14.73
N SER A 338 10.93 -3.68 13.81
CA SER A 338 11.15 -3.51 12.36
C SER A 338 10.73 -2.14 11.82
N THR A 339 9.78 -1.47 12.47
CA THR A 339 9.18 -0.22 11.96
C THR A 339 9.35 0.98 12.89
N ARG A 340 9.74 0.76 14.14
CA ARG A 340 9.95 1.79 15.17
C ARG A 340 10.80 2.98 14.71
N HIS A 341 11.83 2.72 13.91
CA HIS A 341 12.69 3.78 13.40
C HIS A 341 11.96 4.73 12.44
N TYR A 342 10.88 4.29 11.79
CA TYR A 342 10.08 5.15 10.92
C TYR A 342 9.29 6.22 11.69
N ALA A 343 8.93 5.96 12.96
CA ALA A 343 8.25 6.95 13.81
C ALA A 343 9.07 8.25 13.95
N LEU A 344 10.41 8.17 13.86
CA LEU A 344 11.28 9.34 13.87
C LEU A 344 11.02 10.29 12.70
N TYR A 345 10.70 9.79 11.49
CA TYR A 345 10.34 10.63 10.35
C TYR A 345 8.99 11.30 10.55
N GLY A 346 8.02 10.60 11.15
CA GLY A 346 6.72 11.18 11.52
C GLY A 346 6.88 12.33 12.52
N ILE A 347 7.67 12.11 13.57
CA ILE A 347 7.99 13.13 14.57
C ILE A 347 8.71 14.32 13.93
N ALA A 348 9.74 14.06 13.11
CA ALA A 348 10.46 15.13 12.41
C ALA A 348 9.55 15.99 11.53
N ARG A 349 8.58 15.35 10.86
CA ARG A 349 7.69 16.04 9.93
C ARG A 349 6.60 16.86 10.62
N PHE A 350 5.99 16.32 11.67
CA PHE A 350 4.80 16.92 12.29
C PHE A 350 5.08 17.62 13.62
N TYR A 351 6.19 17.28 14.28
CA TYR A 351 6.65 17.86 15.54
C TYR A 351 8.13 18.28 15.42
N PRO A 352 8.47 19.16 14.46
CA PRO A 352 9.85 19.48 14.13
C PRO A 352 10.63 20.08 15.32
N ASP A 353 9.97 20.83 16.20
CA ASP A 353 10.62 21.44 17.36
C ASP A 353 11.08 20.38 18.36
N VAL A 354 10.25 19.36 18.60
CA VAL A 354 10.59 18.19 19.41
C VAL A 354 11.72 17.40 18.75
N ALA A 355 11.67 17.25 17.42
CA ALA A 355 12.69 16.54 16.66
C ALA A 355 14.06 17.22 16.71
N LEU A 356 14.10 18.56 16.61
CA LEU A 356 15.33 19.35 16.73
C LEU A 356 16.01 19.17 18.09
N GLU A 357 15.23 18.97 19.16
CA GLU A 357 15.77 18.72 20.49
C GLU A 357 16.21 17.25 20.72
N MET A 358 15.37 16.30 20.28
CA MET A 358 15.52 14.89 20.60
C MET A 358 16.47 14.14 19.67
N LEU A 359 16.35 14.33 18.34
CA LEU A 359 17.09 13.53 17.35
C LEU A 359 18.61 13.66 17.46
N PRO A 360 19.20 14.82 17.77
CA PRO A 360 20.64 14.93 17.96
C PRO A 360 21.17 14.13 19.16
N LYS A 361 20.35 13.98 20.22
CA LYS A 361 20.69 13.14 21.38
C LYS A 361 20.69 11.66 20.95
N TRP A 362 19.67 11.25 20.22
CA TRP A 362 19.53 9.88 19.71
C TRP A 362 20.63 9.49 18.71
N ALA A 363 21.04 10.40 17.83
CA ALA A 363 22.14 10.16 16.89
C ALA A 363 23.47 9.85 17.60
N ARG A 364 23.70 10.46 18.78
CA ARG A 364 24.90 10.27 19.60
C ARG A 364 24.83 9.06 20.51
N GLU A 365 23.64 8.56 20.83
CA GLU A 365 23.42 7.48 21.79
C GLU A 365 24.04 6.16 21.31
N THR A 366 25.22 5.82 21.84
CA THR A 366 25.97 4.63 21.45
C THR A 366 25.32 3.32 21.90
N GLY A 367 24.43 3.36 22.91
CA GLY A 367 23.68 2.20 23.37
C GLY A 367 22.53 1.77 22.46
N THR A 368 22.15 2.59 21.47
CA THR A 368 21.05 2.27 20.54
C THR A 368 21.54 1.56 19.28
N HIS A 369 20.66 0.75 18.68
CA HIS A 369 20.99 0.04 17.45
C HIS A 369 21.33 1.04 16.32
N PRO A 370 22.38 0.81 15.50
CA PRO A 370 22.86 1.78 14.51
C PRO A 370 21.79 2.28 13.53
N VAL A 371 20.78 1.46 13.22
CA VAL A 371 19.66 1.85 12.35
C VAL A 371 18.84 3.01 12.95
N TYR A 372 18.61 3.05 14.27
CA TYR A 372 17.90 4.18 14.90
C TYR A 372 18.73 5.46 14.85
N ARG A 373 20.04 5.35 15.06
CA ARG A 373 20.95 6.49 14.98
C ARG A 373 20.99 7.07 13.57
N LEU A 374 21.05 6.19 12.56
CA LEU A 374 20.99 6.57 11.16
C LEU A 374 19.65 7.22 10.81
N ALA A 375 18.52 6.62 11.24
CA ALA A 375 17.19 7.16 11.02
C ALA A 375 17.01 8.51 11.72
N ALA A 376 17.57 8.72 12.92
CA ALA A 376 17.51 10.00 13.62
C ALA A 376 18.24 11.11 12.84
N VAL A 377 19.41 10.80 12.28
CA VAL A 377 20.16 11.74 11.42
C VAL A 377 19.37 12.07 10.15
N GLN A 378 18.80 11.07 9.49
CA GLN A 378 18.02 11.26 8.27
C GLN A 378 16.74 12.06 8.53
N ALA A 379 15.98 11.69 9.57
CA ALA A 379 14.78 12.36 10.00
C ALA A 379 15.05 13.83 10.35
N LEU A 380 16.20 14.14 10.96
CA LEU A 380 16.58 15.54 11.23
C LEU A 380 16.70 16.36 9.94
N GLY A 381 17.20 15.78 8.85
CA GLY A 381 17.20 16.39 7.53
C GLY A 381 15.80 16.58 6.93
N ASP A 382 14.84 15.73 7.30
CA ASP A 382 13.45 15.78 6.82
C ASP A 382 12.56 16.75 7.60
N THR A 383 13.06 17.37 8.68
CA THR A 383 12.34 18.45 9.40
C THR A 383 12.05 19.67 8.53
N GLN A 384 12.83 19.87 7.45
CA GLN A 384 12.76 21.04 6.57
C GLN A 384 12.94 22.37 7.32
N ARG A 385 13.61 22.34 8.48
CA ARG A 385 13.90 23.50 9.33
C ARG A 385 15.33 24.00 9.11
N PRO A 386 15.58 25.30 8.90
CA PRO A 386 16.95 25.83 8.77
C PRO A 386 17.80 25.58 10.02
N GLU A 387 17.19 25.47 11.20
CA GLU A 387 17.83 25.18 12.48
C GLU A 387 18.50 23.79 12.51
N ALA A 388 18.01 22.83 11.73
CA ALA A 388 18.58 21.48 11.66
C ALA A 388 19.94 21.45 10.93
N LEU A 389 20.21 22.40 10.04
CA LEU A 389 21.40 22.42 9.19
C LEU A 389 22.71 22.60 9.98
N PRO A 390 22.88 23.57 10.90
CA PRO A 390 24.07 23.63 11.73
C PRO A 390 24.22 22.39 12.63
N ILE A 391 23.11 21.81 13.10
CA ILE A 391 23.14 20.60 13.92
C ILE A 391 23.67 19.40 13.13
N LEU A 392 23.19 19.18 11.89
CA LEU A 392 23.66 18.11 11.02
C LEU A 392 25.14 18.24 10.66
N ARG A 393 25.63 19.47 10.43
CA ARG A 393 27.06 19.74 10.18
C ARG A 393 27.92 19.41 11.39
N THR A 394 27.46 19.78 12.59
CA THR A 394 28.13 19.42 13.85
C THR A 394 28.16 17.90 14.04
N LEU A 395 27.01 17.22 13.85
CA LEU A 395 26.92 15.76 13.94
C LEU A 395 27.85 15.04 12.94
N ALA A 396 28.01 15.57 11.72
CA ALA A 396 28.93 15.00 10.73
C ALA A 396 30.39 15.00 11.21
N GLY A 397 30.81 16.06 11.92
CA GLY A 397 32.13 16.14 12.55
C GLY A 397 32.27 15.19 13.74
N GLU A 398 31.32 15.23 14.67
CA GLU A 398 31.33 14.42 15.90
C GLU A 398 31.26 12.92 15.63
N LEU A 399 30.45 12.49 14.67
CA LEU A 399 30.27 11.07 14.31
C LEU A 399 31.39 10.55 13.40
N GLY A 400 32.31 11.42 12.98
CA GLY A 400 33.44 11.11 12.11
C GLY A 400 33.04 11.03 10.63
N ALA A 401 33.62 11.90 9.80
CA ALA A 401 33.27 12.04 8.37
C ALA A 401 33.42 10.75 7.53
N THR A 402 34.25 9.80 7.98
CA THR A 402 34.48 8.52 7.29
C THR A 402 33.50 7.43 7.71
N THR A 403 32.75 7.61 8.81
CA THR A 403 31.78 6.63 9.28
C THR A 403 30.47 6.72 8.49
N GLU A 404 29.68 5.65 8.47
CA GLU A 404 28.38 5.65 7.80
C GLU A 404 27.43 6.71 8.38
N LEU A 405 27.48 6.95 9.70
CA LEU A 405 26.69 7.98 10.36
C LEU A 405 27.14 9.40 9.99
N GLY A 406 28.46 9.66 9.95
CA GLY A 406 28.98 10.97 9.54
C GLY A 406 28.71 11.27 8.06
N LYS A 407 28.78 10.26 7.19
CA LYS A 407 28.36 10.38 5.78
C LYS A 407 26.88 10.69 5.66
N ALA A 408 26.03 9.98 6.41
CA ALA A 408 24.59 10.24 6.42
C ALA A 408 24.27 11.65 6.91
N ALA A 409 24.93 12.13 7.96
CA ALA A 409 24.75 13.50 8.46
C ALA A 409 25.17 14.54 7.41
N THR A 410 26.29 14.30 6.73
CA THR A 410 26.73 15.15 5.61
C THR A 410 25.70 15.18 4.48
N GLN A 411 25.22 14.00 4.05
CA GLN A 411 24.23 13.89 2.99
C GLN A 411 22.90 14.56 3.36
N SER A 412 22.42 14.35 4.59
CA SER A 412 21.22 15.00 5.11
C SER A 412 21.38 16.53 5.19
N ALA A 413 22.55 17.03 5.60
CA ALA A 413 22.83 18.48 5.60
C ALA A 413 22.78 19.05 4.17
N THR A 414 23.43 18.40 3.21
CA THR A 414 23.42 18.82 1.80
C THR A 414 22.01 18.76 1.20
N TYR A 415 21.25 17.70 1.49
CA TYR A 415 19.87 17.56 1.04
C TYR A 415 18.99 18.69 1.58
N LEU A 416 19.07 18.96 2.89
CA LEU A 416 18.30 20.02 3.54
C LEU A 416 18.66 21.40 2.99
N ASP A 417 19.96 21.72 2.83
CA ASP A 417 20.43 23.00 2.27
C ASP A 417 19.87 23.25 0.86
N LYS A 418 19.91 22.20 0.01
CA LYS A 418 19.30 22.23 -1.32
C LYS A 418 17.79 22.48 -1.24
N ARG A 419 17.07 21.77 -0.35
CA ARG A 419 15.62 21.93 -0.17
C ARG A 419 15.24 23.32 0.31
N LEU A 420 15.97 23.88 1.28
CA LEU A 420 15.73 25.24 1.77
C LEU A 420 15.95 26.28 0.67
N THR A 421 16.97 26.09 -0.17
CA THR A 421 17.21 26.93 -1.35
C THR A 421 16.07 26.82 -2.37
N GLU A 422 15.59 25.61 -2.66
CA GLU A 422 14.43 25.39 -3.55
C GLU A 422 13.15 26.02 -3.00
N LEU A 423 12.92 25.95 -1.68
CA LEU A 423 11.74 26.55 -1.05
C LEU A 423 11.82 28.07 -0.99
N GLY A 424 13.01 28.65 -0.77
CA GLY A 424 13.21 30.10 -0.77
C GLY A 424 13.11 30.75 -2.15
N THR A 425 13.36 30.00 -3.22
CA THR A 425 13.29 30.50 -4.61
C THR A 425 11.92 30.33 -5.26
N ARG A 426 11.07 29.42 -4.75
CA ARG A 426 9.72 29.25 -5.26
C ARG A 426 8.85 30.42 -4.78
N PRO A 427 8.26 31.23 -5.68
CA PRO A 427 7.26 32.19 -5.28
C PRO A 427 6.15 31.40 -4.57
N GLN A 428 5.80 31.81 -3.33
CA GLN A 428 4.72 31.17 -2.62
C GLN A 428 3.41 31.45 -3.37
N VAL A 429 3.03 30.53 -4.25
CA VAL A 429 1.73 30.56 -4.90
C VAL A 429 0.72 30.16 -3.83
N ILE A 430 0.14 31.16 -3.18
CA ILE A 430 -1.04 30.98 -2.33
C ILE A 430 -2.17 30.64 -3.28
N ALA A 431 -2.35 29.35 -3.55
CA ALA A 431 -3.49 28.86 -4.30
C ALA A 431 -4.73 29.03 -3.42
N PHE A 432 -5.45 30.13 -3.59
CA PHE A 432 -6.80 30.27 -3.05
C PHE A 432 -7.66 29.18 -3.71
N ARG A 433 -7.92 28.12 -2.96
CA ARG A 433 -8.81 27.05 -3.39
C ARG A 433 -10.22 27.65 -3.49
N ASP A 434 -10.61 27.99 -4.71
CA ASP A 434 -11.91 28.58 -5.02
C ASP A 434 -13.03 27.65 -4.53
N LYS A 435 -13.72 28.07 -3.47
CA LYS A 435 -14.76 27.29 -2.78
C LYS A 435 -16.03 27.12 -3.63
N SER A 436 -16.12 27.80 -4.77
CA SER A 436 -17.30 27.78 -5.65
C SER A 436 -17.55 26.46 -6.39
N ARG A 437 -16.64 25.47 -6.35
CA ARG A 437 -16.78 24.18 -7.07
C ARG A 437 -17.30 23.00 -6.23
N VAL A 438 -17.69 23.17 -4.97
CA VAL A 438 -18.09 22.04 -4.10
C VAL A 438 -19.61 21.78 -4.05
N THR A 439 -20.47 22.63 -4.62
CA THR A 439 -21.93 22.45 -4.56
C THR A 439 -22.54 21.72 -5.78
N GLY A 440 -21.83 20.75 -6.34
CA GLY A 440 -22.29 20.02 -7.53
C GLY A 440 -22.04 18.52 -7.44
N LEU A 441 -22.56 17.87 -6.41
CA LEU A 441 -22.77 16.42 -6.33
C LEU A 441 -24.10 16.15 -5.65
#